data_AF-A0A643EYK3-F1
#
_entry.id   AF-A0A643EYK3-F1
#
_cell.length_a   1.000
_cell.length_b   1.000
_cell.length_c   1.000
_cell.angle_alpha   90.00
_cell.angle_beta   90.00
_cell.angle_gamma   90.00
#
_symmetry.space_group_name_H-M   'P 1'
#
loop_
_entity.id
_entity.type
_entity.pdbx_description
1 polymer ?
#
loop_
_entity_poly.entity_id
_entity_poly.type
_entity_poly.pdbx_seq_one_letter_code
_entity_poly.pdbx_strand_id
1 'polypeptide(L)' 'MRIVIDYDVYAQTAAVTIDGTVQHWTDVRLTLAQGVTETRDGYLIRRERDGSKSLLLTGEQT' A
#
# COMPACT_ATOMS: atom_id res chain seq x y z
N MET A 1 -7.43 -4.81 -13.79
CA MET A 1 -7.24 -4.94 -12.34
C MET A 1 -7.76 -3.68 -11.67
N ARG A 2 -8.76 -3.80 -10.79
CA ARG A 2 -9.23 -2.71 -9.93
C ARG A 2 -8.77 -2.98 -8.50
N ILE A 3 -8.08 -2.00 -7.93
CA ILE A 3 -7.68 -2.02 -6.52
C ILE A 3 -8.42 -0.89 -5.81
N VAL A 4 -9.09 -1.22 -4.71
CA VAL A 4 -9.70 -0.25 -3.79
C VAL A 4 -9.11 -0.49 -2.42
N ILE A 5 -8.62 0.58 -1.79
CA ILE A 5 -8.15 0.57 -0.40
C ILE A 5 -9.08 1.48 0.38
N ASP A 6 -9.89 0.89 1.25
CA ASP A 6 -10.63 1.63 2.28
C ASP A 6 -9.79 1.60 3.56
N TYR A 7 -9.31 2.76 4.01
CA TYR A 7 -8.35 2.88 5.11
C TYR A 7 -8.91 3.77 6.21
N ASP A 8 -9.03 3.20 7.41
CA ASP A 8 -9.38 3.95 8.62
C ASP A 8 -8.10 4.27 9.40
N VAL A 9 -7.72 5.55 9.37
CA VAL A 9 -6.51 6.06 10.04
C VAL A 9 -6.60 5.98 11.56
N TYR A 10 -7.81 6.03 12.13
CA TYR A 10 -8.01 6.02 13.58
C TYR A 10 -8.03 4.59 14.10
N ALA A 11 -8.66 3.67 13.37
CA ALA A 11 -8.70 2.25 13.72
C ALA A 11 -7.42 1.51 13.31
N GLN A 12 -6.58 2.09 12.43
CA GLN A 12 -5.42 1.42 11.83
C GLN A 12 -5.81 0.12 11.13
N THR A 13 -6.92 0.15 10.39
CA THR A 13 -7.42 -1.00 9.62
C THR A 13 -7.59 -0.63 8.16
N ALA A 14 -7.59 -1.65 7.29
CA ALA A 14 -7.95 -1.46 5.89
C ALA A 14 -8.73 -2.65 5.33
N ALA A 15 -9.64 -2.36 4.40
CA ALA A 15 -10.19 -3.34 3.49
C ALA A 15 -9.57 -3.13 2.10
N VAL A 16 -8.81 -4.13 1.64
CA VAL A 16 -8.17 -4.13 0.32
C VAL A 16 -8.99 -5.01 -0.61
N THR A 17 -9.57 -4.42 -1.65
CA THR A 17 -10.31 -5.15 -2.68
C THR A 17 -9.47 -5.25 -3.94
N ILE A 18 -9.15 -6.47 -4.38
CA ILE A 18 -8.45 -6.75 -5.64
C ILE A 18 -9.37 -7.59 -6.51
N ASP A 19 -9.81 -7.03 -7.64
CA ASP A 19 -10.69 -7.70 -8.61
C ASP A 19 -11.93 -8.37 -7.96
N GLY A 20 -12.47 -7.74 -6.91
CA GLY A 20 -13.67 -8.18 -6.19
C GLY A 20 -13.41 -9.06 -4.96
N THR A 21 -12.18 -9.55 -4.76
CA THR A 21 -11.81 -10.27 -3.53
C THR A 21 -11.42 -9.26 -2.46
N VAL A 22 -12.07 -9.32 -1.29
CA VAL A 22 -11.81 -8.44 -0.15
C VAL A 22 -10.87 -9.13 0.83
N GLN A 23 -9.84 -8.40 1.25
CA GLN A 23 -8.92 -8.79 2.32
C GLN A 23 -9.01 -7.75 3.44
N HIS A 24 -9.04 -8.21 4.68
CA HIS A 24 -9.05 -7.35 5.86
C HIS A 24 -7.65 -7.30 6.47
N TRP A 25 -7.25 -6.09 6.86
CA TRP A 25 -5.92 -5.82 7.38
C TRP A 25 -6.03 -5.05 8.70
N THR A 26 -5.16 -5.39 9.64
CA THR A 26 -5.00 -4.74 10.96
C THR A 26 -3.59 -4.19 11.12
N ASP A 27 -3.39 -3.33 12.13
CA ASP A 27 -2.12 -2.64 12.41
C ASP A 27 -1.56 -1.91 11.16
N VAL A 28 -2.49 -1.32 10.40
CA VAL A 28 -2.24 -0.77 9.08
C VAL A 28 -1.62 0.62 9.17
N ARG A 29 -0.64 0.87 8.31
CA ARG A 29 -0.09 2.20 8.02
C ARG A 29 -0.12 2.49 6.53
N LEU A 30 -0.71 3.63 6.16
CA LEU A 30 -0.68 4.16 4.80
C LEU A 30 0.36 5.28 4.67
N THR A 31 1.38 5.06 3.85
CA THR A 31 2.50 5.98 3.65
C THR A 31 2.48 6.55 2.24
N LEU A 32 2.50 7.88 2.12
CA LEU A 32 2.78 8.56 0.87
C LEU A 32 4.30 8.71 0.70
N ALA A 33 4.85 8.01 -0.27
CA ALA A 33 6.27 8.06 -0.58
C ALA A 33 6.51 8.73 -1.94
N GLN A 34 7.62 9.44 -2.06
CA GLN A 34 8.06 9.99 -3.34
C GLN A 34 9.20 9.15 -3.89
N GLY A 35 9.03 8.72 -5.14
CA GLY A 35 10.00 7.91 -5.83
C GLY A 35 10.23 6.59 -5.13
N VAL A 36 9.20 5.77 -4.86
CA VAL A 36 9.43 4.41 -4.39
C VAL A 36 9.02 3.44 -5.48
N THR A 37 9.95 2.55 -5.85
CA THR A 37 9.72 1.51 -6.85
C THR A 37 10.12 0.16 -6.27
N GLU A 38 9.40 -0.88 -6.66
CA GLU A 38 9.73 -2.25 -6.32
C GLU A 38 10.75 -2.80 -7.32
N THR A 39 11.82 -3.43 -6.82
CA THR A 39 12.79 -4.12 -7.66
C THR A 39 12.22 -5.45 -8.15
N ARG A 40 12.90 -6.06 -9.12
CA ARG A 40 12.55 -7.41 -9.59
C ARG A 40 12.51 -8.46 -8.47
N ASP A 41 13.29 -8.25 -7.41
CA ASP A 41 13.42 -9.19 -6.30
C ASP A 41 12.52 -8.81 -5.10
N GLY A 42 11.59 -7.87 -5.28
CA GLY A 42 10.61 -7.47 -4.27
C GLY A 42 11.10 -6.43 -3.25
N TYR A 43 12.30 -5.87 -3.43
CA TYR A 43 12.81 -4.82 -2.55
C TYR A 43 12.25 -3.45 -2.95
N LEU A 44 11.87 -2.64 -1.96
CA LEU A 44 11.48 -1.26 -2.21
C LEU A 44 12.72 -0.36 -2.22
N ILE A 45 12.95 0.34 -3.32
CA ILE A 45 14.04 1.32 -3.44
C ILE A 45 13.49 2.73 -3.63
N ARG A 46 14.17 3.72 -3.04
CA ARG A 46 13.85 5.13 -3.23
C ARG A 46 14.61 5.71 -4.43
N ARG A 47 13.88 6.16 -5.46
CA ARG A 47 14.33 6.94 -6.61
C ARG A 47 13.97 8.42 -6.43
N GLU A 48 14.91 9.20 -5.92
CA GLU A 48 14.67 10.64 -5.69
C GLU A 48 14.47 11.49 -6.97
N ARG A 49 14.59 10.91 -8.18
CA ARG A 49 14.66 11.67 -9.45
C ARG A 49 13.53 11.46 -10.45
N ASP A 50 12.62 10.51 -10.26
CA ASP A 50 11.59 10.24 -11.29
C ASP A 50 10.27 11.00 -11.06
N GLY A 51 10.13 11.70 -9.93
CA GLY A 51 8.94 12.47 -9.61
C GLY A 51 7.68 11.64 -9.38
N SER A 52 7.79 10.30 -9.35
CA SER A 52 6.66 9.42 -9.09
C SER A 52 6.17 9.56 -7.65
N LYS A 53 4.85 9.42 -7.47
CA LYS A 53 4.22 9.36 -6.15
C LYS A 53 3.77 7.92 -5.94
N SER A 54 4.14 7.35 -4.81
CA SER A 54 3.82 5.98 -4.42
C SER A 54 2.99 6.00 -3.16
N LEU A 55 2.01 5.12 -3.09
CA LEU A 55 1.22 4.85 -1.90
C LEU A 55 1.62 3.47 -1.39
N LEU A 56 2.09 3.38 -0.15
CA LEU A 56 2.51 2.13 0.47
C LEU A 56 1.56 1.79 1.62
N LEU A 57 0.86 0.66 1.51
CA LEU A 57 0.06 0.08 2.59
C LEU A 57 0.86 -1.05 3.23
N THR A 58 1.09 -0.98 4.54
CA THR A 58 1.73 -2.05 5.32
C THR A 58 0.83 -2.41 6.48
N GLY A 59 0.78 -3.69 6.84
CA GLY A 59 0.00 -4.18 7.98
C GLY A 59 -0.03 -5.71 7.97
N GLU A 60 -0.85 -6.29 8.84
CA GLU A 60 -1.07 -7.73 8.90
C GLU A 60 -2.40 -8.08 8.23
N GLN A 61 -2.38 -9.03 7.29
CA GLN A 61 -3.59 -9.55 6.67
C GLN A 61 -4.22 -10.60 7.59
N THR A 62 -5.51 -10.43 7.91
CA THR A 62 -6.31 -11.32 8.77
C THR A 62 -7.30 -12.17 7.96
#